data_AF-A0A352Y140-F1
#
_entry.id   AF-A0A352Y140-F1
#
_cell.length_a   1.000
_cell.length_b   1.000
_cell.length_c   1.000
_cell.angle_alpha   90.00
_cell.angle_beta   90.00
_cell.angle_gamma   90.00
#
_symmetry.space_group_name_H-M   'P 1'
#
loop_
_entity.id
_entity.type
_entity.pdbx_description
1 polymer ?
#
loop_
_entity_poly.entity_id
_entity_poly.type
_entity_poly.pdbx_seq_one_letter_code
_entity_poly.pdbx_strand_id
1 'polypeptide(L)'
;MSRLRVAIVGGSGYTGGELLRLLLFHPQVELTQVVSSSHAGHYVYSVHPNLRKLSSLRFCRPDDLTSCDVLFLCLPHGVSAREIGRYRGSAPRIIDLSADFRLRSASLYEQWYNEPHCASHLLVEAVYGLPELHRAELPSATLVSGTGCMATAAILGLAPLYRAGLVNSALPLVVEAKVGSSAAGGTPGSGSHHPDRSGAVRSFQPTGHRHTAELMQELGRVAGEDEPGPYCSRAGEDEPGP
;
A
#
# COMPACT_ATOMS: atom_id res chain seq x y z
N MET A 1 8.17 25.66 14.18
CA MET A 1 7.87 24.26 14.59
C MET A 1 9.10 23.41 14.31
N SER A 2 9.49 22.52 15.22
CA SER A 2 10.53 21.52 14.95
C SER A 2 10.08 20.59 13.83
N ARG A 3 11.01 20.16 12.96
CA ARG A 3 10.71 19.17 11.90
C ARG A 3 10.47 17.80 12.54
N LEU A 4 9.56 17.02 11.95
CA LEU A 4 9.34 15.62 12.33
C LEU A 4 10.48 14.78 11.76
N ARG A 5 11.09 13.96 12.62
CA ARG A 5 12.11 12.98 12.22
C ARG A 5 11.42 11.77 11.62
N VAL A 6 11.73 11.46 10.38
CA VAL A 6 11.10 10.40 9.60
C VAL A 6 12.12 9.38 9.14
N ALA A 7 11.78 8.10 9.22
CA ALA A 7 12.56 7.03 8.61
C ALA A 7 11.72 6.21 7.63
N ILE A 8 12.39 5.59 6.66
CA ILE A 8 11.76 4.71 5.65
C ILE A 8 12.39 3.33 5.74
N VAL A 9 11.57 2.30 5.86
CA VAL A 9 11.99 0.90 5.74
C VAL A 9 11.62 0.36 4.37
N GLY A 10 12.57 -0.30 3.68
CA GLY A 10 12.37 -0.73 2.29
C GLY A 10 12.60 0.40 1.28
N GLY A 11 13.49 1.33 1.60
CA GLY A 11 13.71 2.55 0.81
C GLY A 11 14.31 2.32 -0.59
N SER A 12 14.79 1.12 -0.90
CA SER A 12 15.39 0.81 -2.22
C SER A 12 14.36 0.45 -3.30
N GLY A 13 13.11 0.14 -2.93
CA GLY A 13 12.04 -0.13 -3.89
C GLY A 13 11.51 1.16 -4.55
N TYR A 14 10.64 1.04 -5.56
CA TYR A 14 10.04 2.20 -6.24
C TYR A 14 9.19 3.07 -5.30
N THR A 15 8.34 2.47 -4.46
CA THR A 15 7.55 3.21 -3.48
C THR A 15 8.44 3.94 -2.48
N GLY A 16 9.49 3.28 -1.99
CA GLY A 16 10.48 3.87 -1.11
C GLY A 16 11.24 5.03 -1.78
N GLY A 17 11.66 4.86 -3.03
CA GLY A 17 12.32 5.89 -3.83
C GLY A 17 11.46 7.12 -4.08
N GLU A 18 10.18 6.92 -4.37
CA GLU A 18 9.25 8.03 -4.57
C GLU A 18 8.96 8.75 -3.25
N LEU A 19 8.82 8.00 -2.15
CA LEU A 19 8.66 8.59 -0.83
C LEU A 19 9.92 9.38 -0.41
N LEU A 20 11.13 8.87 -0.69
CA LEU A 20 12.38 9.62 -0.51
C LEU A 20 12.33 10.95 -1.27
N ARG A 21 11.94 10.90 -2.56
CA ARG A 21 11.82 12.09 -3.40
C ARG A 21 10.84 13.10 -2.81
N LEU A 22 9.69 12.67 -2.31
CA LEU A 22 8.69 13.57 -1.72
C LEU A 22 9.16 14.16 -0.39
N LEU A 23 9.67 13.33 0.53
CA LEU A 23 10.03 13.75 1.88
C LEU A 23 11.27 14.63 1.93
N LEU A 24 12.23 14.46 1.00
CA LEU A 24 13.42 15.32 0.90
C LEU A 24 13.07 16.80 0.67
N PHE A 25 11.92 17.09 0.08
CA PHE A 25 11.46 18.45 -0.18
C PHE A 25 10.34 18.91 0.76
N HIS A 26 9.96 18.11 1.75
CA HIS A 26 8.86 18.46 2.64
C HIS A 26 9.34 19.39 3.77
N PRO A 27 8.80 20.62 3.91
CA PRO A 27 9.38 21.66 4.76
C PRO A 27 9.34 21.35 6.28
N GLN A 28 8.42 20.46 6.69
CA GLN A 28 8.22 20.07 8.08
C GLN A 28 8.79 18.68 8.42
N VAL A 29 9.51 18.05 7.49
CA VAL A 29 10.09 16.72 7.70
C VAL A 29 11.60 16.79 7.61
N GLU A 30 12.25 16.03 8.49
CA GLU A 30 13.65 15.67 8.40
C GLU A 30 13.72 14.15 8.18
N LEU A 31 14.16 13.75 7.00
CA LEU A 31 14.37 12.33 6.69
C LEU A 31 15.73 11.90 7.28
N THR A 32 15.69 11.09 8.35
CA THR A 32 16.87 10.74 9.13
C THR A 32 17.51 9.43 8.69
N GLN A 33 16.71 8.41 8.34
CA GLN A 33 17.22 7.08 8.01
C GLN A 33 16.43 6.42 6.89
N VAL A 34 17.14 5.60 6.11
CA VAL A 34 16.59 4.82 5.00
C VAL A 34 17.12 3.40 5.11
N VAL A 35 16.26 2.44 5.43
CA VAL A 35 16.66 1.05 5.66
C VAL A 35 16.57 0.27 4.35
N SER A 36 17.67 -0.41 3.99
CA SER A 36 17.72 -1.44 2.95
C SER A 36 18.91 -2.36 3.21
N SER A 37 18.64 -3.62 3.57
CA SER A 37 19.70 -4.59 3.91
C SER A 37 20.65 -4.84 2.73
N SER A 38 20.12 -4.92 1.51
CA SER A 38 20.91 -5.22 0.31
C SER A 38 21.78 -4.05 -0.18
N HIS A 39 21.52 -2.84 0.30
CA HIS A 39 22.23 -1.62 -0.13
C HIS A 39 22.92 -0.88 1.03
N ALA A 40 22.97 -1.48 2.23
CA ALA A 40 23.52 -0.85 3.42
C ALA A 40 24.93 -0.29 3.16
N GLY A 41 25.17 0.95 3.59
CA GLY A 41 26.42 1.68 3.37
C GLY A 41 26.51 2.44 2.05
N HIS A 42 25.70 2.10 1.04
CA HIS A 42 25.63 2.84 -0.22
C HIS A 42 24.77 4.10 -0.09
N TYR A 43 25.12 5.13 -0.84
CA TYR A 43 24.30 6.34 -0.94
C TYR A 43 22.95 6.04 -1.60
N VAL A 44 21.87 6.70 -1.15
CA VAL A 44 20.53 6.47 -1.72
C VAL A 44 20.46 6.72 -3.23
N TYR A 45 21.28 7.64 -3.73
CA TYR A 45 21.35 7.95 -5.16
C TYR A 45 22.03 6.88 -6.02
N SER A 46 22.64 5.84 -5.43
CA SER A 46 23.15 4.70 -6.20
C SER A 46 22.01 3.83 -6.72
N VAL A 47 20.87 3.81 -6.01
CA VAL A 47 19.64 3.10 -6.41
C VAL A 47 18.66 4.08 -7.08
N HIS A 48 18.55 5.30 -6.54
CA HIS A 48 17.65 6.34 -7.02
C HIS A 48 18.44 7.49 -7.66
N PRO A 49 18.92 7.34 -8.91
CA PRO A 49 19.86 8.29 -9.52
C PRO A 49 19.31 9.70 -9.69
N ASN A 50 17.98 9.86 -9.72
CA ASN A 50 17.29 11.15 -9.68
C ASN A 50 17.56 11.95 -8.39
N LEU A 51 18.02 11.30 -7.31
CA LEU A 51 18.35 11.93 -6.02
C LEU A 51 19.82 12.37 -5.91
N ARG A 52 20.61 12.21 -6.98
CA ARG A 52 22.02 12.61 -6.99
C ARG A 52 22.16 14.11 -6.76
N LYS A 53 23.13 14.50 -5.91
CA LYS A 53 23.37 15.89 -5.46
C LYS A 53 22.23 16.53 -4.64
N LEU A 54 21.15 15.79 -4.36
CA LEU A 54 20.04 16.27 -3.53
C LEU A 54 20.14 15.77 -2.08
N SER A 55 20.82 14.65 -1.86
CA SER A 55 20.98 14.06 -0.53
C SER A 55 22.31 13.33 -0.40
N SER A 56 22.87 13.34 0.81
CA SER A 56 24.01 12.53 1.23
C SER A 56 23.60 11.31 2.07
N LEU A 57 22.29 11.03 2.18
CA LEU A 57 21.79 9.88 2.92
C LEU A 57 22.34 8.57 2.34
N ARG A 58 22.61 7.64 3.25
CA ARG A 58 23.02 6.27 2.93
C ARG A 58 21.99 5.30 3.46
N PHE A 59 21.87 4.15 2.81
CA PHE A 59 21.08 3.08 3.35
C PHE A 59 21.74 2.53 4.61
N CYS A 60 20.94 2.20 5.63
CA CYS A 60 21.40 1.50 6.84
C CYS A 60 20.77 0.11 6.93
N ARG A 61 21.32 -0.73 7.83
CA ARG A 61 20.73 -2.05 8.11
C ARG A 61 19.47 -1.87 8.98
N PRO A 62 18.55 -2.85 8.98
CA PRO A 62 17.39 -2.82 9.86
C PRO A 62 17.75 -2.68 11.35
N ASP A 63 18.86 -3.27 11.78
CA ASP A 63 19.30 -3.25 13.18
C ASP A 63 19.89 -1.88 13.60
N ASP A 64 20.26 -1.05 12.63
CA ASP A 64 20.74 0.31 12.86
C ASP A 64 19.60 1.34 12.95
N LEU A 65 18.34 0.91 12.79
CA LEU A 65 17.18 1.79 12.86
C LEU A 65 17.04 2.38 14.26
N THR A 66 17.06 3.70 14.38
CA THR A 66 16.87 4.42 15.64
C THR A 66 15.46 4.99 15.74
N SER A 67 15.06 5.40 16.95
CA SER A 67 13.73 5.93 17.19
C SER A 67 13.47 7.23 16.41
N CYS A 68 12.31 7.29 15.77
CA CYS A 68 11.85 8.44 14.99
C CYS A 68 10.39 8.79 15.32
N ASP A 69 9.90 9.90 14.79
CA ASP A 69 8.54 10.38 15.07
C ASP A 69 7.51 9.70 14.17
N VAL A 70 7.89 9.41 12.91
CA VAL A 70 7.07 8.67 11.93
C VAL A 70 7.93 7.68 11.16
N LEU A 71 7.44 6.45 11.03
CA LEU A 71 8.09 5.38 10.28
C LEU A 71 7.23 4.95 9.10
N PHE A 72 7.80 5.00 7.90
CA PHE A 72 7.15 4.47 6.70
C PHE A 72 7.65 3.05 6.40
N LEU A 73 6.75 2.12 6.14
CA LEU A 73 7.07 0.75 5.71
C LEU A 73 6.76 0.60 4.22
N CYS A 74 7.80 0.43 3.42
CA CYS A 74 7.75 0.18 1.98
C CYS A 74 8.19 -1.26 1.69
N LEU A 75 7.60 -2.21 2.41
CA LEU A 75 8.01 -3.60 2.41
C LEU A 75 7.13 -4.45 1.47
N PRO A 76 7.64 -5.60 1.01
CA PRO A 76 6.79 -6.60 0.38
C PRO A 76 5.64 -7.01 1.30
N HIS A 77 4.53 -7.40 0.70
CA HIS A 77 3.37 -7.94 1.40
C HIS A 77 3.75 -9.06 2.38
N GLY A 78 3.12 -9.04 3.55
CA GLY A 78 3.28 -9.97 4.68
C GLY A 78 4.44 -9.62 5.60
N VAL A 79 5.42 -8.81 5.16
CA VAL A 79 6.59 -8.48 5.97
C VAL A 79 6.24 -7.46 7.04
N SER A 80 5.44 -6.44 6.70
CA SER A 80 5.02 -5.41 7.66
C SER A 80 4.22 -6.05 8.81
N ALA A 81 3.27 -6.94 8.51
CA ALA A 81 2.47 -7.62 9.53
C ALA A 81 3.30 -8.49 10.49
N ARG A 82 4.31 -9.20 9.98
CA ARG A 82 5.16 -10.07 10.81
C ARG A 82 6.09 -9.29 11.74
N GLU A 83 6.61 -8.16 11.27
CA GLU A 83 7.60 -7.36 11.98
C GLU A 83 6.99 -6.13 12.70
N ILE A 84 5.67 -5.98 12.69
CA ILE A 84 5.01 -4.75 13.18
C ILE A 84 5.37 -4.43 14.63
N GLY A 85 5.52 -5.44 15.49
CA GLY A 85 5.90 -5.25 16.89
C GLY A 85 7.26 -4.55 17.05
N ARG A 86 8.25 -4.92 16.23
CA ARG A 86 9.57 -4.28 16.18
C ARG A 86 9.46 -2.81 15.74
N TYR A 87 8.66 -2.54 14.71
CA TYR A 87 8.51 -1.20 14.16
C TYR A 87 7.75 -0.26 15.09
N ARG A 88 6.73 -0.75 15.82
CA ARG A 88 6.02 0.06 16.84
C ARG A 88 6.91 0.43 18.02
N GLY A 89 7.94 -0.36 18.30
CA GLY A 89 8.98 0.03 19.26
C GLY A 89 9.90 1.15 18.77
N SER A 90 9.94 1.42 17.47
CA SER A 90 10.84 2.40 16.85
C SER A 90 10.16 3.74 16.53
N ALA A 91 8.83 3.78 16.38
CA ALA A 91 8.09 5.01 16.13
C ALA A 91 6.66 4.93 16.68
N PRO A 92 6.12 6.03 17.23
CA PRO A 92 4.75 6.09 17.71
C PRO A 92 3.71 6.10 16.58
N ARG A 93 4.11 6.48 15.35
CA ARG A 93 3.26 6.52 14.17
C ARG A 93 3.88 5.73 13.02
N ILE A 94 3.12 4.80 12.47
CA ILE A 94 3.53 3.95 11.36
C ILE A 94 2.60 4.19 10.17
N ILE A 95 3.20 4.33 9.00
CA ILE A 95 2.50 4.37 7.71
C ILE A 95 2.98 3.18 6.89
N ASP A 96 2.17 2.12 6.80
CA ASP A 96 2.49 0.92 6.03
C ASP A 96 1.96 1.02 4.61
N LEU A 97 2.84 1.16 3.62
CA LEU A 97 2.45 1.24 2.20
C LEU A 97 2.23 -0.13 1.55
N SER A 98 2.43 -1.22 2.30
CA SER A 98 2.06 -2.56 1.88
C SER A 98 0.54 -2.77 1.91
N ALA A 99 0.09 -4.01 1.72
CA ALA A 99 -1.32 -4.38 1.75
C ALA A 99 -1.78 -4.93 3.11
N ASP A 100 -0.85 -5.09 4.04
CA ASP A 100 -1.01 -5.91 5.25
C ASP A 100 -2.12 -5.37 6.16
N PHE A 101 -2.19 -4.05 6.34
CA PHE A 101 -3.16 -3.41 7.23
C PHE A 101 -4.27 -2.65 6.49
N ARG A 102 -4.56 -3.00 5.22
CA ARG A 102 -5.59 -2.32 4.42
C ARG A 102 -7.00 -2.79 4.74
N LEU A 103 -7.16 -4.09 4.97
CA LEU A 103 -8.46 -4.70 5.23
C LEU A 103 -8.71 -4.75 6.74
N ARG A 104 -9.92 -4.36 7.15
CA ARG A 104 -10.33 -4.40 8.57
C ARG A 104 -10.78 -5.79 9.01
N SER A 105 -11.28 -6.60 8.06
CA SER A 105 -11.76 -7.95 8.33
C SER A 105 -10.65 -8.98 8.11
N ALA A 106 -10.38 -9.79 9.15
CA ALA A 106 -9.42 -10.89 9.08
C ALA A 106 -9.89 -11.99 8.11
N SER A 107 -11.20 -12.27 8.05
CA SER A 107 -11.75 -13.28 7.13
C SER A 107 -11.66 -12.82 5.68
N LEU A 108 -11.97 -11.54 5.41
CA LEU A 108 -11.79 -10.96 4.06
C LEU A 108 -10.31 -10.96 3.66
N TYR A 109 -9.41 -10.68 4.59
CA TYR A 109 -7.98 -10.80 4.34
C TYR A 109 -7.60 -12.22 3.96
N GLU A 110 -7.97 -13.22 4.77
CA GLU A 110 -7.65 -14.62 4.48
C GLU A 110 -8.21 -15.07 3.12
N GLN A 111 -9.43 -14.67 2.78
CA GLN A 111 -10.06 -14.96 1.48
C GLN A 111 -9.24 -14.41 0.28
N TRP A 112 -8.74 -13.19 0.38
CA TRP A 112 -8.10 -12.51 -0.76
C TRP A 112 -6.58 -12.67 -0.81
N TYR A 113 -5.95 -12.94 0.34
CA TYR A 113 -4.51 -13.15 0.44
C TYR A 113 -4.13 -14.63 0.56
N ASN A 114 -5.11 -15.53 0.73
CA ASN A 114 -4.96 -16.98 0.89
C ASN A 114 -4.07 -17.39 2.09
N GLU A 115 -3.94 -16.51 3.07
CA GLU A 115 -3.18 -16.73 4.30
C GLU A 115 -3.83 -15.97 5.47
N PRO A 116 -3.86 -16.54 6.69
CA PRO A 116 -4.37 -15.83 7.85
C PRO A 116 -3.47 -14.63 8.20
N HIS A 117 -4.09 -13.51 8.59
CA HIS A 117 -3.34 -12.31 8.96
C HIS A 117 -2.62 -12.50 10.30
N CYS A 118 -1.28 -12.46 10.30
CA CYS A 118 -0.47 -12.76 11.49
C CYS A 118 -0.57 -11.72 12.62
N ALA A 119 -1.11 -10.53 12.35
CA ALA A 119 -1.38 -9.50 13.35
C ALA A 119 -2.85 -9.03 13.31
N SER A 120 -3.79 -9.97 13.18
CA SER A 120 -5.23 -9.69 12.96
C SER A 120 -5.85 -8.72 13.98
N HIS A 121 -5.39 -8.77 15.23
CA HIS A 121 -5.81 -7.86 16.31
C HIS A 121 -5.53 -6.37 16.02
N LEU A 122 -4.62 -6.05 15.09
CA LEU A 122 -4.31 -4.66 14.69
C LEU A 122 -5.10 -4.18 13.46
N LEU A 123 -5.83 -5.06 12.76
CA LEU A 123 -6.57 -4.67 11.55
C LEU A 123 -7.66 -3.64 11.84
N VAL A 124 -8.28 -3.73 13.02
CA VAL A 124 -9.32 -2.77 13.46
C VAL A 124 -8.72 -1.42 13.86
N GLU A 125 -7.46 -1.41 14.34
CA GLU A 125 -6.74 -0.19 14.71
C GLU A 125 -6.26 0.60 13.49
N ALA A 126 -5.90 -0.10 12.41
CA ALA A 126 -5.37 0.51 11.22
C ALA A 126 -6.43 1.39 10.51
N VAL A 127 -6.04 2.63 10.22
CA VAL A 127 -6.85 3.55 9.41
C VAL A 127 -6.43 3.43 7.95
N TYR A 128 -7.40 3.19 7.07
CA TYR A 128 -7.17 3.16 5.63
C TYR A 128 -6.78 4.56 5.14
N GLY A 129 -5.60 4.69 4.56
CA GLY A 129 -4.94 5.95 4.24
C GLY A 129 -5.46 6.66 3.00
N LEU A 130 -6.78 6.78 2.87
CA LEU A 130 -7.45 7.57 1.83
C LEU A 130 -8.09 8.82 2.45
N PRO A 131 -7.40 9.98 2.47
CA PRO A 131 -7.86 11.16 3.20
C PRO A 131 -9.24 11.66 2.77
N GLU A 132 -9.64 11.51 1.52
CA GLU A 132 -10.96 11.91 1.02
C GLU A 132 -12.11 11.20 1.75
N LEU A 133 -11.88 9.98 2.25
CA LEU A 133 -12.87 9.20 3.00
C LEU A 133 -12.59 9.18 4.52
N HIS A 134 -11.33 9.14 4.94
CA HIS A 134 -10.93 8.93 6.34
C HIS A 134 -10.27 10.14 7.00
N ARG A 135 -10.42 11.36 6.47
CA ARG A 135 -9.77 12.58 7.01
C ARG A 135 -9.94 12.76 8.52
N ALA A 136 -11.10 12.41 9.06
CA ALA A 136 -11.40 12.57 10.47
C ALA A 136 -10.64 11.59 11.38
N GLU A 137 -10.36 10.38 10.89
CA GLU A 137 -9.68 9.31 11.65
C GLU A 137 -8.15 9.47 11.64
N LEU A 138 -7.59 10.01 10.55
CA LEU A 138 -6.14 10.08 10.31
C LEU A 138 -5.33 10.87 11.37
N PRO A 139 -5.78 12.02 11.91
CA PRO A 139 -4.98 12.79 12.87
C PRO A 139 -4.64 12.02 14.15
N SER A 140 -5.57 11.19 14.64
CA SER A 140 -5.39 10.35 15.82
C SER A 140 -4.74 9.00 15.54
N ALA A 141 -4.59 8.61 14.26
CA ALA A 141 -4.11 7.29 13.90
C ALA A 141 -2.63 7.08 14.26
N THR A 142 -2.35 5.95 14.91
CA THR A 142 -1.01 5.42 15.22
C THR A 142 -0.52 4.43 14.17
N LEU A 143 -1.45 3.78 13.46
CA LEU A 143 -1.18 2.90 12.33
C LEU A 143 -2.08 3.31 11.17
N VAL A 144 -1.45 3.70 10.06
CA VAL A 144 -2.14 4.05 8.82
C VAL A 144 -1.66 3.09 7.75
N SER A 145 -2.58 2.50 6.99
CA SER A 145 -2.23 1.77 5.78
C SER A 145 -2.22 2.71 4.58
N GLY A 146 -1.26 2.57 3.69
CA GLY A 146 -1.37 3.09 2.34
C GLY A 146 -2.43 2.32 1.57
N THR A 147 -2.77 2.81 0.39
CA THR A 147 -3.85 2.25 -0.42
C THR A 147 -3.31 1.47 -1.61
N GLY A 148 -4.13 0.57 -2.16
CA GLY A 148 -3.89 0.02 -3.48
C GLY A 148 -3.97 1.12 -4.54
N CYS A 149 -3.06 1.12 -5.52
CA CYS A 149 -3.04 2.16 -6.55
C CYS A 149 -4.30 2.12 -7.43
N MET A 150 -4.74 0.92 -7.85
CA MET A 150 -6.01 0.77 -8.58
C MET A 150 -7.22 0.98 -7.66
N ALA A 151 -7.12 0.55 -6.40
CA ALA A 151 -8.16 0.76 -5.40
C ALA A 151 -8.44 2.25 -5.22
N THR A 152 -7.39 3.06 -5.03
CA THR A 152 -7.48 4.51 -4.91
C THR A 152 -8.21 5.14 -6.09
N ALA A 153 -7.80 4.81 -7.32
CA ALA A 153 -8.41 5.38 -8.51
C ALA A 153 -9.89 5.01 -8.64
N ALA A 154 -10.23 3.73 -8.42
CA ALA A 154 -11.59 3.25 -8.51
C ALA A 154 -12.49 3.82 -7.40
N ILE A 155 -12.02 3.78 -6.15
CA ILE A 155 -12.76 4.26 -4.99
C ILE A 155 -13.05 5.76 -5.12
N LEU A 156 -12.05 6.58 -5.48
CA LEU A 156 -12.27 8.02 -5.66
C LEU A 156 -13.27 8.33 -6.78
N GLY A 157 -13.24 7.56 -7.88
CA GLY A 157 -14.18 7.73 -8.98
C GLY A 157 -15.61 7.28 -8.65
N LEU A 158 -15.77 6.24 -7.82
CA LEU A 158 -17.06 5.59 -7.56
C LEU A 158 -17.72 6.03 -6.26
N ALA A 159 -16.97 6.38 -5.22
CA ALA A 159 -17.50 6.71 -3.91
C ALA A 159 -18.60 7.79 -3.93
N PRO A 160 -18.49 8.88 -4.73
CA PRO A 160 -19.58 9.86 -4.83
C PRO A 160 -20.89 9.26 -5.38
N LEU A 161 -20.80 8.33 -6.33
CA LEU A 161 -21.97 7.67 -6.95
C LEU A 161 -22.65 6.70 -5.99
N TYR A 162 -21.84 5.90 -5.26
CA TYR A 162 -22.35 5.01 -4.22
C TYR A 162 -23.01 5.79 -3.09
N ARG A 163 -22.37 6.87 -2.61
CA ARG A 163 -22.93 7.74 -1.56
C ARG A 163 -24.27 8.38 -1.96
N ALA A 164 -24.43 8.70 -3.23
CA ALA A 164 -25.65 9.29 -3.77
C ALA A 164 -26.73 8.24 -4.11
N GLY A 165 -26.45 6.93 -3.93
CA GLY A 165 -27.38 5.86 -4.30
C GLY A 165 -27.63 5.75 -5.81
N LEU A 166 -26.70 6.21 -6.65
CA LEU A 166 -26.86 6.23 -8.12
C LEU A 166 -26.37 4.94 -8.80
N VAL A 167 -25.66 4.09 -8.06
CA VAL A 167 -25.16 2.81 -8.58
C VAL A 167 -26.22 1.73 -8.36
N ASN A 168 -26.55 1.00 -9.41
CA ASN A 168 -27.39 -0.17 -9.29
C ASN A 168 -26.59 -1.33 -8.68
N SER A 169 -26.75 -1.52 -7.37
CA SER A 169 -26.09 -2.57 -6.59
C SER A 169 -26.54 -3.99 -6.98
N ALA A 170 -27.64 -4.15 -7.74
CA ALA A 170 -28.04 -5.46 -8.26
C ALA A 170 -27.18 -5.95 -9.44
N LEU A 171 -26.33 -5.09 -10.00
CA LEU A 171 -25.41 -5.45 -11.10
C LEU A 171 -23.96 -5.56 -10.60
N PRO A 172 -23.15 -6.48 -11.15
CA PRO A 172 -21.73 -6.55 -10.83
C PRO A 172 -21.00 -5.26 -11.21
N LEU A 173 -20.13 -4.79 -10.31
CA LEU A 173 -19.19 -3.71 -10.62
C LEU A 173 -18.04 -4.28 -11.46
N VAL A 174 -17.82 -3.71 -12.64
CA VAL A 174 -16.67 -4.05 -13.50
C VAL A 174 -15.69 -2.88 -13.54
N VAL A 175 -14.46 -3.12 -13.10
CA VAL A 175 -13.37 -2.13 -13.16
C VAL A 175 -12.24 -2.65 -14.05
N GLU A 176 -12.02 -1.96 -15.17
CA GLU A 176 -10.89 -2.23 -16.07
C GLU A 176 -9.81 -1.16 -15.91
N ALA A 177 -8.80 -1.46 -15.08
CA ALA A 177 -7.69 -0.55 -14.80
C ALA A 177 -6.52 -0.73 -15.78
N LYS A 178 -6.04 0.37 -16.35
CA LYS A 178 -4.81 0.40 -17.16
C LYS A 178 -3.70 0.99 -16.29
N VAL A 179 -2.61 0.24 -16.11
CA VAL A 179 -1.52 0.62 -15.21
C VAL A 179 -0.17 0.61 -15.92
N GLY A 180 0.74 1.47 -15.46
CA GLY A 180 2.14 1.45 -15.89
C GLY A 180 2.91 0.24 -15.34
N SER A 181 4.04 -0.10 -15.95
CA SER A 181 4.87 -1.24 -15.53
C SER A 181 5.44 -1.10 -14.11
N SER A 182 5.61 0.12 -13.60
CA SER A 182 6.07 0.37 -12.23
C SER A 182 5.13 -0.19 -11.15
N ALA A 183 3.86 -0.47 -11.48
CA ALA A 183 2.90 -1.10 -10.56
C ALA A 183 3.35 -2.50 -10.11
N ALA A 184 4.21 -3.18 -10.87
CA ALA A 184 4.78 -4.48 -10.51
C ALA A 184 5.98 -4.38 -9.55
N GLY A 185 6.46 -3.17 -9.23
CA GLY A 185 7.64 -2.94 -8.41
C GLY A 185 8.96 -3.06 -9.19
N GLY A 186 10.08 -2.99 -8.46
CA GLY A 186 11.43 -2.93 -9.04
C GLY A 186 12.12 -4.29 -9.23
N THR A 187 11.47 -5.39 -8.84
CA THR A 187 12.03 -6.74 -9.00
C THR A 187 11.73 -7.26 -10.41
N PRO A 188 12.75 -7.65 -11.20
CA PRO A 188 12.52 -8.25 -12.50
C PRO A 188 11.74 -9.57 -12.41
N GLY A 189 10.87 -9.81 -13.38
CA GLY A 189 10.16 -11.08 -13.59
C GLY A 189 10.04 -11.42 -15.08
N SER A 190 9.41 -12.57 -15.38
CA SER A 190 9.30 -13.11 -16.74
C SER A 190 8.67 -12.15 -17.76
N GLY A 191 7.81 -11.24 -17.31
CA GLY A 191 7.17 -10.24 -18.17
C GLY A 191 7.81 -8.84 -18.15
N SER A 192 8.98 -8.67 -17.52
CA SER A 192 9.57 -7.34 -17.26
C SER A 192 10.73 -6.97 -18.18
N HIS A 193 11.28 -7.93 -18.92
CA HIS A 193 12.41 -7.69 -19.80
C HIS A 193 12.02 -6.66 -20.88
N HIS A 194 12.83 -5.60 -21.03
CA HIS A 194 12.42 -4.41 -21.78
C HIS A 194 11.99 -4.71 -23.23
N PRO A 195 12.74 -5.50 -24.03
CA PRO A 195 12.31 -5.92 -25.37
C PRO A 195 10.93 -6.59 -25.42
N ASP A 196 10.55 -7.35 -24.39
CA ASP A 196 9.26 -8.04 -24.35
C ASP A 196 8.12 -7.16 -23.80
N ARG A 197 8.47 -6.18 -22.96
CA ARG A 197 7.49 -5.32 -22.27
C ARG A 197 7.17 -4.04 -23.02
N SER A 198 8.13 -3.49 -23.76
CA SER A 198 8.00 -2.21 -24.46
C SER A 198 6.99 -2.30 -25.60
N GLY A 199 6.06 -1.34 -25.66
CA GLY A 199 4.96 -1.32 -26.64
C GLY A 199 3.82 -2.31 -26.37
N ALA A 200 3.94 -3.19 -25.38
CA ALA A 200 2.91 -4.19 -25.07
C ALA A 200 1.80 -3.64 -24.15
N VAL A 201 0.55 -4.01 -24.44
CA VAL A 201 -0.57 -3.96 -23.50
C VAL A 201 -0.89 -5.41 -23.11
N ARG A 202 -0.82 -5.72 -21.81
CA ARG A 202 -0.96 -7.10 -21.31
C ARG A 202 -1.96 -7.17 -20.17
N SER A 203 -2.90 -8.10 -20.28
CA SER A 203 -3.74 -8.52 -19.15
C SER A 203 -2.88 -9.28 -18.14
N PHE A 204 -2.71 -8.70 -16.95
CA PHE A 204 -1.87 -9.28 -15.89
C PHE A 204 -2.67 -10.25 -15.01
N GLN A 205 -3.73 -9.76 -14.39
CA GLN A 205 -4.59 -10.53 -13.50
C GLN A 205 -6.04 -10.11 -13.78
N PRO A 206 -6.67 -10.71 -14.80
CA PRO A 206 -7.99 -10.29 -15.28
C PRO A 206 -9.12 -10.57 -14.28
N THR A 207 -8.96 -11.57 -13.41
CA THR A 207 -9.90 -11.92 -12.34
C THR A 207 -9.15 -12.14 -11.02
N GLY A 208 -9.88 -12.07 -9.90
CA GLY A 208 -9.31 -12.35 -8.56
C GLY A 208 -8.23 -11.37 -8.12
N HIS A 209 -8.21 -10.13 -8.63
CA HIS A 209 -7.23 -9.12 -8.25
C HIS A 209 -7.45 -8.67 -6.80
N ARG A 210 -6.39 -8.69 -5.97
CA ARG A 210 -6.50 -8.43 -4.51
C ARG A 210 -7.08 -7.07 -4.12
N HIS A 211 -6.89 -6.04 -4.95
CA HIS A 211 -7.52 -4.73 -4.75
C HIS A 211 -9.06 -4.77 -4.75
N THR A 212 -9.69 -5.81 -5.30
CA THR A 212 -11.15 -5.98 -5.22
C THR A 212 -11.64 -5.99 -3.77
N ALA A 213 -10.88 -6.59 -2.84
CA ALA A 213 -11.21 -6.57 -1.42
C ALA A 213 -11.28 -5.14 -0.85
N GLU A 214 -10.36 -4.26 -1.27
CA GLU A 214 -10.35 -2.85 -0.87
C GLU A 214 -11.58 -2.12 -1.43
N LEU A 215 -11.96 -2.38 -2.69
CA LEU A 215 -13.19 -1.81 -3.29
C LEU A 215 -14.45 -2.27 -2.53
N MET A 216 -14.57 -3.57 -2.25
CA MET A 216 -15.72 -4.13 -1.52
C MET A 216 -15.86 -3.51 -0.14
N GLN A 217 -14.75 -3.38 0.59
CA GLN A 217 -14.74 -2.75 1.91
C GLN A 217 -15.14 -1.28 1.83
N GLU A 218 -14.46 -0.48 0.99
CA GLU A 218 -14.62 0.97 1.04
C GLU A 218 -15.91 1.46 0.35
N LEU A 219 -16.31 0.85 -0.76
CA LEU A 219 -17.57 1.21 -1.43
C LEU A 219 -18.80 0.72 -0.66
N GLY A 220 -18.73 -0.48 -0.04
CA GLY A 220 -19.79 -0.98 0.84
C GLY A 220 -20.03 -0.05 2.04
N ARG A 221 -18.94 0.39 2.71
CA ARG A 221 -19.04 1.36 3.81
C ARG A 221 -19.64 2.70 3.37
N VAL A 222 -19.28 3.19 2.19
CA VAL A 222 -19.83 4.44 1.63
C VAL A 222 -21.33 4.31 1.32
N ALA A 223 -21.80 3.10 0.99
CA ALA A 223 -23.22 2.81 0.76
C ALA A 223 -24.03 2.60 2.06
N GLY A 224 -23.38 2.63 3.23
CA GLY A 224 -24.03 2.39 4.52
C GLY A 224 -24.20 0.92 4.87
N GLU A 225 -23.42 0.03 4.28
CA GLU A 225 -23.42 -1.39 4.59
C GLU A 225 -22.34 -1.72 5.64
N ASP A 226 -22.74 -2.48 6.67
CA ASP A 226 -21.85 -2.86 7.78
C ASP A 226 -20.90 -4.01 7.41
N GLU A 227 -21.21 -4.79 6.36
CA GLU A 227 -20.38 -5.87 5.83
C GLU A 227 -20.14 -5.71 4.33
N PRO A 228 -18.98 -6.16 3.80
CA PRO A 228 -18.74 -6.17 2.36
C PRO A 228 -19.81 -7.05 1.69
N GLY A 229 -20.79 -6.42 1.04
CA GLY A 229 -21.81 -7.15 0.31
C GLY A 229 -21.23 -8.00 -0.83
N PRO A 230 -22.02 -8.89 -1.44
CA PRO A 230 -21.58 -9.90 -2.41
C PRO A 230 -21.11 -9.33 -3.76
N TYR A 231 -20.75 -8.04 -3.82
CA TYR A 231 -20.51 -7.24 -5.03
C TYR A 231 -19.35 -7.71 -5.92
N CYS A 232 -18.60 -8.72 -5.48
CA CYS A 232 -17.61 -9.37 -6.28
C CYS A 232 -17.41 -10.80 -5.76
N SER A 233 -18.29 -11.73 -6.14
CA SER A 233 -17.96 -13.14 -6.04
C SER A 233 -16.69 -13.39 -6.87
N ARG A 234 -15.79 -14.23 -6.35
CA ARG A 234 -14.61 -14.67 -7.09
C ARG A 234 -15.13 -15.37 -8.34
N ALA A 235 -15.02 -14.72 -9.51
CA ALA A 235 -15.40 -15.36 -10.77
C ALA A 235 -14.51 -16.61 -10.96
N GLY A 236 -15.06 -17.79 -10.66
CA GLY A 236 -14.37 -19.08 -10.83
C GLY A 236 -14.58 -20.14 -9.76
N GLU A 237 -15.36 -19.93 -8.67
CA GLU A 237 -15.57 -20.98 -7.65
C GLU A 237 -16.90 -21.77 -7.80
N ASP A 238 -17.83 -21.35 -8.67
CA ASP A 238 -19.16 -21.98 -8.80
C ASP A 238 -19.48 -22.58 -10.18
N GLU A 239 -18.49 -22.87 -11.02
CA GLU A 239 -18.71 -23.75 -12.18
C GLU A 239 -18.02 -25.10 -11.97
N PRO A 240 -18.76 -26.21 -11.73
CA PRO A 240 -18.20 -27.52 -11.96
C PRO A 240 -17.94 -27.60 -13.47
N GLY A 241 -16.66 -27.62 -13.84
CA GLY A 241 -16.25 -27.84 -15.22
C GLY A 241 -16.85 -29.14 -15.79
N PRO A 242 -16.97 -29.23 -17.13
CA PRO A 242 -17.51 -30.43 -17.79
C PRO A 242 -16.71 -31.70 -17.50
#